data_AF-T1AGU4-F1
#
_entry.id   AF-T1AGU4-F1
#
_cell.length_a   1.000
_cell.length_b   1.000
_cell.length_c   1.000
_cell.angle_alpha   90.00
_cell.angle_beta   90.00
_cell.angle_gamma   90.00
#
_symmetry.space_group_name_H-M   'P 1'
#
loop_
_entity.id
_entity.type
_entity.pdbx_description
1 polymer ?
#
loop_
_entity_poly.entity_id
_entity_poly.type
_entity_poly.pdbx_seq_one_letter_code
_entity_poly.pdbx_strand_id
1 'polypeptide(L)' 'VRLDLLRPSATTSVCPYKGRAVYFSADIGGTVVPDVAWSYPAPIPECPKIENLICFFNERVDLEVDGELIERPTTAWS' A
#
# COMPACT_ATOMS: atom_id res chain seq x y z
N VAL A 1 4.64 -10.28 -3.31
CA VAL A 1 3.69 -9.32 -3.93
C VAL A 1 3.74 -9.47 -5.45
N ARG A 2 2.60 -9.51 -6.14
CA ARG A 2 2.52 -9.49 -7.61
C ARG A 2 2.72 -8.06 -8.13
N LEU A 3 3.98 -7.64 -8.20
CA LEU A 3 4.35 -6.28 -8.61
C LEU A 3 3.99 -5.98 -10.07
N ASP A 4 3.88 -7.00 -10.91
CA ASP A 4 3.44 -6.93 -12.31
C ASP A 4 2.02 -6.39 -12.48
N LEU A 5 1.18 -6.51 -11.44
CA LEU A 5 -0.18 -5.97 -11.41
C LEU A 5 -0.23 -4.53 -10.89
N LEU A 6 0.89 -4.00 -10.36
CA LEU A 6 0.96 -2.66 -9.79
C LEU A 6 1.55 -1.67 -10.81
N ARG A 7 0.92 -0.50 -10.91
CA ARG A 7 1.40 0.63 -11.71
C ARG A 7 1.66 1.84 -10.82
N PRO A 8 2.78 2.56 -11.01
CA PRO A 8 3.03 3.80 -10.28
C PRO A 8 1.86 4.78 -10.43
N SER A 9 1.49 5.41 -9.33
CA SER A 9 0.54 6.52 -9.29
C SER A 9 1.28 7.85 -9.19
N ALA A 10 0.61 8.93 -9.55
CA ALA A 10 1.09 10.29 -9.29
C ALA A 10 0.99 10.68 -7.80
N THR A 11 0.20 9.93 -7.02
CA THR A 11 -0.03 10.20 -5.60
C THR A 11 1.24 9.97 -4.79
N THR A 12 1.58 10.94 -3.96
CA THR A 12 2.65 10.85 -2.95
C THR A 12 2.18 11.52 -1.67
N SER A 13 2.74 11.08 -0.54
CA SER A 13 2.49 11.71 0.76
C SER A 13 3.77 11.76 1.57
N VAL A 14 3.82 12.62 2.60
CA VAL A 14 4.96 12.71 3.51
C VAL A 14 4.48 12.38 4.91
N CYS A 15 5.07 11.34 5.50
CA CYS A 15 4.89 11.00 6.90
C CYS A 15 6.13 11.47 7.68
N PRO A 16 5.97 12.29 8.73
CA PRO A 16 7.11 12.78 9.51
C PRO A 16 7.90 11.65 10.19
N TYR A 17 7.29 10.48 10.39
CA TYR A 17 7.90 9.33 11.07
C TYR A 17 8.43 8.25 10.13
N LYS A 18 8.16 8.33 8.82
CA LYS A 18 8.51 7.27 7.87
C LYS A 18 9.15 7.78 6.59
N GLY A 19 9.01 9.07 6.28
CA GLY A 19 9.51 9.67 5.05
C GLY A 19 8.42 9.80 3.99
N ARG A 20 8.85 9.84 2.72
CA ARG A 20 7.95 10.04 1.57
C ARG A 20 7.39 8.71 1.09
N ALA A 21 6.07 8.59 1.04
CA ALA A 21 5.39 7.46 0.44
C ALA A 21 5.14 7.72 -1.06
N VAL A 22 5.29 6.67 -1.85
CA VAL A 22 4.85 6.61 -3.26
C VAL A 22 3.75 5.58 -3.37
N TYR A 23 2.73 5.85 -4.18
CA TYR A 23 1.54 5.00 -4.28
C TYR A 23 1.51 4.24 -5.61
N PHE A 24 0.79 3.13 -5.59
CA PHE A 24 0.57 2.27 -6.73
C PHE A 24 -0.92 1.93 -6.88
N SER A 25 -1.38 1.93 -8.11
CA SER A 25 -2.70 1.44 -8.50
C SER A 25 -2.59 0.02 -9.02
N ALA A 26 -3.56 -0.84 -8.73
CA ALA A 26 -3.60 -2.18 -9.30
C ALA A 26 -4.36 -2.17 -10.63
N ASP A 27 -3.83 -2.79 -11.68
CA ASP A 27 -4.57 -3.11 -12.90
C ASP A 27 -4.85 -4.62 -12.92
N ILE A 28 -6.13 -4.96 -12.75
CA ILE A 28 -6.62 -6.34 -12.69
C ILE A 28 -7.56 -6.54 -13.87
N GLY A 29 -7.03 -7.12 -14.95
CA GLY A 29 -7.81 -7.44 -16.13
C GLY A 29 -8.45 -6.21 -16.79
N GLY A 30 -7.78 -5.04 -16.75
CA GLY A 30 -8.30 -3.78 -17.29
C GLY A 30 -9.10 -2.95 -16.28
N THR A 31 -9.41 -3.49 -15.10
CA THR A 31 -10.00 -2.72 -14.00
C THR A 31 -8.89 -2.10 -13.16
N VAL A 32 -8.87 -0.78 -13.08
CA VAL A 32 -7.89 -0.05 -12.27
C VAL A 32 -8.45 0.24 -10.88
N VAL A 33 -7.76 -0.25 -9.85
CA VAL A 33 -8.02 0.11 -8.44
C VAL A 33 -6.98 1.16 -8.03
N PRO A 34 -7.39 2.43 -7.85
CA PRO A 34 -6.45 3.53 -7.64
C PRO A 34 -5.81 3.49 -6.25
N ASP A 35 -4.50 3.77 -6.16
CA ASP A 35 -3.78 4.01 -4.91
C ASP A 35 -4.01 2.95 -3.83
N VAL A 36 -4.14 1.68 -4.23
CA VAL A 36 -4.45 0.56 -3.32
C VAL A 36 -3.25 0.13 -2.49
N ALA A 37 -2.04 0.45 -2.96
CA ALA A 37 -0.79 0.13 -2.30
C ALA A 37 0.14 1.34 -2.22
N TRP A 38 1.07 1.31 -1.28
CA TRP A 38 2.15 2.30 -1.19
C TRP A 38 3.46 1.69 -0.71
N SER A 39 4.55 2.44 -0.87
CA SER A 39 5.87 2.09 -0.37
C SER A 39 6.64 3.33 0.10
N TYR A 40 7.63 3.10 0.95
CA TYR A 40 8.64 4.10 1.32
C TYR A 40 9.97 3.72 0.63
N PRO A 41 10.30 4.30 -0.54
CA PRO A 41 11.51 3.95 -1.28
C PRO A 41 12.78 4.54 -0.66
N ALA A 42 12.64 5.57 0.16
CA ALA A 42 13.72 6.18 0.92
C ALA A 42 13.15 6.62 2.28
N PRO A 43 12.97 5.67 3.23
CA PRO A 43 12.49 5.99 4.55
C PRO A 43 13.52 6.81 5.34
N ILE A 44 13.10 7.38 6.45
CA ILE A 44 14.03 8.08 7.36
C ILE A 44 15.04 7.09 7.99
N PRO A 45 16.23 7.56 8.42
CA PRO A 45 17.29 6.70 8.97
C PRO A 45 16.88 5.82 10.16
N GLU A 46 15.84 6.21 10.89
CA GLU A 46 15.29 5.48 12.03
C GLU A 46 14.41 4.29 11.62
N CYS A 47 13.97 4.22 10.35
CA CYS A 47 13.09 3.19 9.82
C CYS A 47 13.66 2.50 8.55
N PRO A 48 14.92 2.03 8.53
CA PRO A 48 15.51 1.48 7.30
C PRO A 48 14.85 0.16 6.88
N LYS A 49 14.26 -0.58 7.83
CA LYS A 49 13.69 -1.91 7.59
C LYS A 49 12.44 -1.92 6.70
N ILE A 50 11.79 -0.76 6.50
CA ILE A 50 10.59 -0.66 5.67
C ILE A 50 10.89 -0.24 4.23
N GLU A 51 12.16 -0.02 3.90
CA GLU A 51 12.57 0.43 2.58
C GLU A 51 12.05 -0.53 1.50
N ASN A 52 11.36 0.03 0.51
CA ASN A 52 10.78 -0.68 -0.64
C ASN A 52 9.77 -1.78 -0.29
N LEU A 53 9.33 -1.92 0.97
CA LEU A 53 8.21 -2.80 1.31
C LEU A 53 6.90 -2.23 0.77
N ILE A 54 6.00 -3.13 0.36
CA ILE A 54 4.67 -2.76 -0.12
C ILE A 54 3.67 -2.90 1.00
N CYS A 55 2.86 -1.87 1.18
CA CYS A 55 1.76 -1.81 2.13
C CYS A 55 0.43 -1.70 1.39
N PHE A 56 -0.65 -2.18 2.02
CA PHE A 56 -2.02 -2.13 1.51
C PHE A 56 -2.94 -1.54 2.58
N PHE A 57 -4.02 -0.89 2.16
CA PHE A 57 -5.07 -0.43 3.07
C PHE A 57 -6.00 -1.60 3.35
N ASN A 58 -6.01 -2.08 4.60
CA ASN A 58 -6.88 -3.18 5.02
C ASN A 58 -8.36 -2.85 4.77
N GLU A 59 -8.71 -1.57 4.84
CA GLU A 59 -10.05 -1.03 4.57
C GLU A 59 -10.46 -1.11 3.10
N ARG A 60 -9.52 -1.42 2.20
CA ARG A 60 -9.75 -1.37 0.74
C ARG A 60 -9.46 -2.70 0.06
N VAL A 61 -9.14 -3.74 0.82
CA VAL A 61 -8.87 -5.09 0.32
C VAL A 61 -9.62 -6.12 1.15
N ASP A 62 -9.75 -7.33 0.60
CA ASP A 62 -10.06 -8.51 1.39
C ASP A 62 -8.72 -9.08 1.88
N LEU A 63 -8.59 -9.24 3.19
CA LEU A 63 -7.36 -9.71 3.83
C LEU A 63 -7.60 -11.10 4.41
N GLU A 64 -6.87 -12.08 3.94
CA GLU A 64 -6.86 -13.43 4.50
C GLU A 64 -5.50 -13.67 5.18
N VAL A 65 -5.51 -14.16 6.42
CA VAL A 65 -4.32 -14.53 7.18
C VAL A 65 -4.47 -15.97 7.62
N ASP A 66 -3.52 -16.83 7.23
CA ASP A 66 -3.52 -18.26 7.57
C ASP A 66 -4.82 -19.00 7.21
N GLY A 67 -5.51 -18.56 6.14
CA GLY A 67 -6.79 -19.12 5.68
C GLY A 67 -8.03 -18.48 6.31
N GLU A 68 -7.85 -17.52 7.22
CA GLU A 68 -8.95 -16.81 7.89
C GLU A 68 -9.15 -15.42 7.29
N LEU A 69 -10.37 -15.15 6.81
CA LEU A 69 -10.76 -13.83 6.33
C LEU A 69 -10.87 -12.87 7.51
N ILE A 70 -10.12 -11.78 7.44
CA ILE A 70 -10.14 -10.70 8.43
C ILE A 70 -11.23 -9.70 8.05
N GLU A 71 -12.06 -9.33 9.03
CA GLU A 71 -13.08 -8.31 8.86
C GLU A 71 -12.44 -6.97 8.49
N ARG A 72 -12.99 -6.34 7.46
CA ARG A 72 -12.54 -5.04 6.98
C ARG A 72 -12.82 -3.97 8.04
N PRO A 73 -11.79 -3.28 8.56
CA PRO A 73 -12.00 -2.28 9.58
C PRO A 73 -12.62 -1.00 9.00
N THR A 74 -13.39 -0.29 9.83
CA THR A 74 -13.83 1.09 9.54
C THR A 74 -12.84 2.06 10.16
N THR A 75 -12.20 2.90 9.34
CA THR A 75 -11.20 3.87 9.81
C THR A 75 -11.44 5.25 9.20
N ALA A 76 -10.67 6.26 9.61
CA ALA A 76 -10.75 7.59 8.98
C ALA A 76 -10.25 7.60 7.51
N TRP A 77 -9.71 6.49 7.03
CA TRP A 77 -9.17 6.31 5.68
C TRP A 77 -9.97 5.29 4.84
N SER A 78 -11.06 4.74 5.39
CA SER A 78 -12.04 3.91 4.66
C SER A 78 -13.05 4.76 3.89
#